data_AF-A0A4W4EPA2-F1
#
_entry.id   AF-A0A4W4EPA2-F1
#
_cell.length_a   1.000
_cell.length_b   1.000
_cell.length_c   1.000
_cell.angle_alpha   90.00
_cell.angle_beta   90.00
_cell.angle_gamma   90.00
#
_symmetry.space_group_name_H-M   'P 1'
#
loop_
_entity.id
_entity.type
_entity.pdbx_description
1 polymer ?
#
loop_
_entity_poly.entity_id
_entity_poly.type
_entity_poly.pdbx_seq_one_letter_code
_entity_poly.pdbx_strand_id
1 'polypeptide(L)'
;MVITNFQLCDHASFRLGDWCSLKALSRRPNPKQTTTPNILCVTWLKTHPIIHIHSDPHNQNIDITCFSMSQLYINLLRPYQYCELLPLVLSYEYFNAVLINELDQEGNNVELGGEFILQPNEHFNNLSVNLSLSVVQVPTNMYNKDSAIVNGVYWSEALNKVFVDNFERDPSLIWQYFGSAKGFFRQYPGIKWTPDEHGVIAFDCRNRKWYIQAATSPKDVVILLDVSGSMKGLRLTIAKQTVSSILDTLGDDDFFNIIAYNEELHYVETCLNTTLVQADITNKDHFREHLDKLQARGIGMLDVALTEAFELLSDFNQTGRGSTCSQAIMLVTDGAVDTYDAVFAKYNWPDRKVRIFPYLIGRESAFADNLKWMACANKGYFTQISTLADVQENVMEYLHVLSRPKVIDQEHDVVWTEAYIDNTMEDKQSPVTTVAMPVFSTKNETNRGILLGVVGTDVPVSELLKTLPKYKLGIHGYAFAITNNGYVLTHPDLNGLSSPRVVNNRNCGNN
;
A
#
# COMPACT_ATOMS: atom_id res chain seq x y z
N MET A 1 -55.31 -12.19 -3.13
CA MET A 1 -54.51 -11.48 -2.10
C MET A 1 -53.12 -12.08 -2.15
N VAL A 2 -52.21 -11.33 -2.76
CA VAL A 2 -50.84 -11.71 -3.12
C VAL A 2 -49.94 -11.41 -1.92
N ILE A 3 -49.16 -12.38 -1.43
CA ILE A 3 -47.73 -12.22 -1.11
C ILE A 3 -47.05 -13.58 -1.36
N THR A 4 -46.11 -13.58 -2.29
CA THR A 4 -45.27 -14.68 -2.78
C THR A 4 -43.86 -14.59 -2.18
N ASN A 5 -43.28 -15.77 -1.85
CA ASN A 5 -41.86 -16.16 -1.99
C ASN A 5 -40.77 -15.38 -1.21
N PHE A 6 -39.56 -15.86 -0.90
CA PHE A 6 -38.74 -17.00 -1.33
C PHE A 6 -37.81 -17.41 -0.15
N GLN A 7 -37.46 -18.70 -0.10
CA GLN A 7 -36.55 -19.37 0.83
C GLN A 7 -35.32 -19.81 0.03
N LEU A 8 -34.09 -19.60 0.55
CA LEU A 8 -32.74 -20.14 0.20
C LEU A 8 -31.71 -19.22 0.92
N CYS A 9 -30.58 -19.61 1.52
CA CYS A 9 -29.65 -20.71 1.31
C CYS A 9 -28.80 -20.99 2.57
N ASP A 10 -28.50 -22.27 2.76
CA ASP A 10 -27.20 -22.89 3.07
C ASP A 10 -26.32 -22.48 4.26
N HIS A 11 -26.18 -23.49 5.14
CA HIS A 11 -25.10 -23.70 6.08
C HIS A 11 -23.73 -23.81 5.38
N ALA A 12 -22.80 -22.92 5.71
CA ALA A 12 -21.37 -23.21 5.67
C ALA A 12 -20.87 -23.32 7.12
N SER A 13 -20.48 -24.54 7.51
CA SER A 13 -19.83 -24.81 8.80
C SER A 13 -18.41 -24.22 8.78
N PHE A 14 -18.19 -23.16 9.55
CA PHE A 14 -16.85 -22.63 9.82
C PHE A 14 -16.07 -23.65 10.67
N ARG A 15 -14.98 -24.21 10.12
CA ARG A 15 -13.97 -24.92 10.91
C ARG A 15 -13.13 -23.88 11.64
N LEU A 16 -13.04 -24.03 12.96
CA LEU A 16 -12.09 -23.32 13.83
C LEU A 16 -10.66 -23.74 13.45
N GLY A 17 -9.97 -22.94 12.63
CA GLY A 17 -8.60 -23.22 12.19
C GLY A 17 -7.81 -21.98 11.74
N ASP A 18 -8.45 -21.01 11.07
CA ASP A 18 -7.74 -19.92 10.41
C ASP A 18 -8.12 -18.56 11.01
N TRP A 19 -7.36 -18.13 12.02
CA TRP A 19 -7.40 -16.77 12.56
C TRP A 19 -5.96 -16.27 12.74
N CYS A 20 -5.36 -15.74 11.66
CA CYS A 20 -4.25 -14.80 11.79
C CYS A 20 -4.84 -13.43 12.17
N SER A 21 -4.52 -12.97 13.38
CA SER A 21 -4.99 -11.74 14.06
C SER A 21 -6.22 -11.91 14.95
N LEU A 22 -6.00 -12.36 16.19
CA LEU A 22 -6.73 -11.87 17.39
C LEU A 22 -6.14 -12.46 18.67
N LYS A 23 -5.09 -11.83 19.22
CA LYS A 23 -4.67 -12.02 20.62
C LYS A 23 -3.96 -10.79 21.18
N ALA A 24 -4.75 -9.83 21.68
CA ALA A 24 -4.44 -8.81 22.70
C ALA A 24 -5.61 -7.79 22.63
N LEU A 25 -6.36 -7.39 23.64
CA LEU A 25 -6.23 -7.37 25.09
C LEU A 25 -7.63 -7.57 25.71
N SER A 26 -7.75 -8.40 26.75
CA SER A 26 -8.87 -8.31 27.69
C SER A 26 -8.33 -8.44 29.11
N ARG A 27 -8.03 -7.30 29.74
CA ARG A 27 -7.92 -7.19 31.19
C ARG A 27 -9.06 -6.30 31.67
N ARG A 28 -10.00 -6.88 32.42
CA ARG A 28 -11.11 -6.16 33.06
C ARG A 28 -10.57 -5.20 34.13
N PRO A 29 -10.97 -3.92 34.16
CA PRO A 29 -10.82 -3.09 35.35
C PRO A 29 -11.98 -3.32 36.33
N ASN A 30 -11.67 -3.28 37.63
CA ASN A 30 -12.64 -3.30 38.73
C ASN A 30 -13.53 -2.04 38.74
N PRO A 31 -14.81 -2.13 39.16
CA PRO A 31 -15.70 -1.00 39.21
C PRO A 31 -15.48 -0.21 40.50
N LYS A 32 -14.92 1.00 40.41
CA LYS A 32 -15.15 2.04 41.40
C LYS A 32 -15.59 3.31 40.68
N GLN A 33 -16.77 3.78 41.09
CA GLN A 33 -17.44 4.97 40.59
C GLN A 33 -16.55 6.20 40.75
N THR A 34 -16.14 6.76 39.63
CA THR A 34 -15.77 8.18 39.48
C THR A 34 -16.31 8.60 38.13
N THR A 35 -17.02 9.72 38.09
CA THR A 35 -17.64 10.34 36.91
C THR A 35 -16.61 10.52 35.79
N THR A 36 -16.55 9.58 34.87
CA THR A 36 -15.78 9.66 33.62
C THR A 36 -16.67 10.23 32.52
N PRO A 37 -16.13 11.07 31.60
CA PRO A 37 -16.87 11.45 30.40
C PRO A 37 -17.26 10.19 29.61
N ASN A 38 -18.40 10.23 28.94
CA ASN A 38 -18.83 9.16 28.02
C ASN A 38 -17.88 9.15 26.82
N ILE A 39 -16.86 8.28 26.88
CA ILE A 39 -15.87 8.10 25.82
C ILE A 39 -16.36 6.98 24.90
N LEU A 40 -16.63 7.31 23.64
CA LEU A 40 -17.00 6.36 22.59
C LEU A 40 -15.72 5.93 21.85
N CYS A 41 -15.36 4.65 21.91
CA CYS A 41 -14.12 4.14 21.29
C CYS A 41 -14.43 3.33 20.02
N VAL A 42 -14.11 3.87 18.86
CA VAL A 42 -14.30 3.19 17.57
C VAL A 42 -13.00 2.49 17.17
N THR A 43 -13.01 1.15 17.09
CA THR A 43 -11.82 0.33 16.80
C THR A 43 -11.88 -0.20 15.37
N TRP A 44 -11.00 0.30 14.49
CA TRP A 44 -10.95 -0.17 13.10
C TRP A 44 -10.16 -1.48 13.00
N LEU A 45 -10.82 -2.56 12.55
CA LEU A 45 -10.12 -3.78 12.12
C LEU A 45 -9.94 -3.75 10.60
N LYS A 46 -8.86 -4.38 10.14
CA LYS A 46 -8.46 -4.45 8.73
C LYS A 46 -9.56 -4.92 7.78
N THR A 47 -10.38 -5.87 8.19
CA THR A 47 -11.45 -6.45 7.36
C THR A 47 -12.79 -5.73 7.54
N HIS A 48 -13.05 -5.13 8.72
CA HIS A 48 -14.27 -4.40 9.05
C HIS A 48 -14.00 -3.30 10.11
N PRO A 49 -14.46 -2.05 9.94
CA PRO A 49 -14.56 -1.12 11.07
C PRO A 49 -15.46 -1.73 12.15
N ILE A 50 -14.95 -1.95 13.37
CA ILE A 50 -15.78 -2.33 14.53
C ILE A 50 -15.93 -1.11 15.44
N ILE A 51 -17.11 -0.49 15.39
CA ILE A 51 -17.42 0.65 16.25
C ILE A 51 -17.88 0.11 17.62
N HIS A 52 -16.97 0.09 18.61
CA HIS A 52 -17.35 -0.24 19.99
C HIS A 52 -17.97 0.98 20.70
N ILE A 53 -19.29 1.08 20.60
CA ILE A 53 -20.07 2.09 21.33
C ILE A 53 -20.23 1.64 22.78
N HIS A 54 -19.33 2.09 23.67
CA HIS A 54 -19.54 1.95 25.11
C HIS A 54 -20.42 3.09 25.61
N SER A 55 -21.71 2.79 25.83
CA SER A 55 -22.59 3.54 26.71
C SER A 55 -23.22 2.58 27.70
N ASP A 56 -22.92 2.72 28.99
CA ASP A 56 -23.48 1.89 30.07
C ASP A 56 -24.63 2.66 30.77
N PRO A 57 -25.66 2.05 31.40
CA PRO A 57 -26.18 0.69 31.36
C PRO A 57 -27.71 0.69 31.09
N HIS A 58 -28.17 0.88 29.87
CA HIS A 58 -29.55 0.51 29.48
C HIS A 58 -29.59 0.07 28.02
N ASN A 59 -28.92 -1.07 27.76
CA ASN A 59 -29.33 -2.10 26.81
C ASN A 59 -29.86 -1.66 25.43
N GLN A 60 -29.11 -0.81 24.72
CA GLN A 60 -29.14 -0.76 23.26
C GLN A 60 -27.70 -0.63 22.75
N ASN A 61 -27.09 -1.78 22.44
CA ASN A 61 -25.94 -1.80 21.53
C ASN A 61 -26.40 -1.17 20.21
N ILE A 62 -25.77 -0.09 19.81
CA ILE A 62 -25.98 0.50 18.49
C ILE A 62 -25.11 -0.31 17.51
N ASP A 63 -25.61 -1.49 17.10
CA ASP A 63 -24.99 -2.36 16.08
C ASP A 63 -25.28 -1.90 14.63
N ILE A 64 -25.80 -0.68 14.46
CA ILE A 64 -26.39 -0.21 13.19
C ILE A 64 -25.31 0.30 12.20
N THR A 65 -24.17 0.79 12.68
CA THR A 65 -23.15 1.46 11.86
C THR A 65 -22.16 0.50 11.17
N CYS A 66 -21.81 -0.63 11.77
CA CYS A 66 -20.96 -1.64 11.12
C CYS A 66 -21.66 -2.31 9.93
N PHE A 67 -22.97 -2.54 10.05
CA PHE A 67 -23.75 -3.21 9.02
C PHE A 67 -23.89 -2.37 7.74
N SER A 68 -24.08 -1.05 7.85
CA SER A 68 -24.21 -0.19 6.65
C SER A 68 -22.90 -0.05 5.88
N MET A 69 -21.75 0.03 6.58
CA MET A 69 -20.42 0.08 5.96
C MET A 69 -20.09 -1.21 5.21
N SER A 70 -20.47 -2.37 5.76
CA SER A 70 -20.30 -3.69 5.11
C SER A 70 -21.27 -3.94 3.93
N GLN A 71 -22.45 -3.32 3.92
CA GLN A 71 -23.45 -3.52 2.86
C GLN A 71 -23.21 -2.59 1.65
N LEU A 72 -22.73 -1.36 1.89
CA LEU A 72 -22.21 -0.46 0.86
C LEU A 72 -21.07 -1.15 0.07
N TYR A 73 -20.18 -1.78 0.82
CA TYR A 73 -18.99 -2.53 0.42
C TYR A 73 -19.24 -3.71 -0.53
N ILE A 74 -20.20 -4.60 -0.23
CA ILE A 74 -20.50 -5.78 -1.07
C ILE A 74 -21.04 -5.37 -2.44
N ASN A 75 -21.76 -4.25 -2.53
CA ASN A 75 -22.42 -3.82 -3.76
C ASN A 75 -21.53 -2.94 -4.65
N LEU A 76 -20.55 -2.24 -4.06
CA LEU A 76 -19.68 -1.30 -4.77
C LEU A 76 -18.48 -1.98 -5.47
N LEU A 77 -17.86 -3.02 -4.88
CA LEU A 77 -16.62 -3.61 -5.42
C LEU A 77 -16.79 -5.01 -6.05
N ARG A 78 -17.86 -5.74 -5.72
CA ARG A 78 -18.16 -7.06 -6.32
C ARG A 78 -18.32 -7.04 -7.86
N PRO A 79 -18.80 -5.97 -8.52
CA PRO A 79 -18.84 -5.93 -9.99
C PRO A 79 -17.46 -5.93 -10.65
N TYR A 80 -16.40 -5.54 -9.94
CA TYR A 80 -15.02 -5.48 -10.46
C TYR A 80 -14.31 -6.85 -10.45
N GLN A 81 -14.96 -7.89 -9.93
CA GLN A 81 -14.36 -9.22 -9.73
C GLN A 81 -14.26 -10.06 -11.02
N TYR A 82 -14.89 -9.60 -12.11
CA TYR A 82 -14.95 -10.31 -13.38
C TYR A 82 -14.52 -9.39 -14.53
N CYS A 83 -13.22 -9.36 -14.84
CA CYS A 83 -12.71 -8.74 -16.07
C CYS A 83 -12.22 -9.82 -17.04
N GLU A 84 -12.96 -10.03 -18.13
CA GLU A 84 -12.46 -10.82 -19.26
C GLU A 84 -11.54 -9.95 -20.12
N LEU A 85 -10.26 -10.35 -20.22
CA LEU A 85 -9.30 -9.68 -21.10
C LEU A 85 -9.68 -9.97 -22.57
N LEU A 86 -10.25 -8.96 -23.24
CA LEU A 86 -10.57 -8.90 -24.67
C LEU A 86 -9.31 -9.07 -25.56
N PRO A 87 -9.47 -9.47 -26.84
CA PRO A 87 -8.34 -9.67 -27.75
C PRO A 87 -7.47 -8.42 -27.95
N LEU A 88 -6.19 -8.63 -28.27
CA LEU A 88 -5.17 -7.60 -28.53
C LEU A 88 -5.68 -6.54 -29.51
N VAL A 89 -5.84 -5.31 -29.04
CA VAL A 89 -6.18 -4.15 -29.89
C VAL A 89 -4.89 -3.42 -30.25
N LEU A 90 -4.58 -3.34 -31.55
CA LEU A 90 -3.38 -2.66 -32.06
C LEU A 90 -3.48 -1.12 -32.01
N SER A 91 -4.69 -0.57 -31.90
CA SER A 91 -4.92 0.88 -31.78
C SER A 91 -6.22 1.16 -31.01
N TYR A 92 -6.11 1.70 -29.81
CA TYR A 92 -7.25 2.19 -29.01
C TYR A 92 -6.89 3.56 -28.45
N GLU A 93 -7.78 4.53 -28.64
CA GLU A 93 -7.64 5.87 -28.10
C GLU A 93 -8.42 5.99 -26.79
N TYR A 94 -7.84 6.72 -25.84
CA TYR A 94 -8.43 6.96 -24.53
C TYR A 94 -8.15 8.40 -24.09
N PHE A 95 -8.94 8.91 -23.14
CA PHE A 95 -8.76 10.24 -22.58
C PHE A 95 -7.63 10.25 -21.53
N ASN A 96 -6.50 10.83 -21.91
CA ASN A 96 -5.38 11.04 -21.01
C ASN A 96 -5.64 12.26 -20.13
N ALA A 97 -5.60 12.07 -18.81
CA ALA A 97 -5.96 13.09 -17.82
C ALA A 97 -5.15 14.40 -17.95
N VAL A 98 -3.94 14.34 -18.49
CA VAL A 98 -3.06 15.50 -18.69
C VAL A 98 -3.35 16.23 -20.00
N LEU A 99 -3.69 15.47 -21.04
CA LEU A 99 -3.77 15.96 -22.41
C LEU A 99 -5.18 16.42 -22.78
N ILE A 100 -6.20 16.09 -21.97
CA ILE A 100 -7.57 16.47 -22.27
C ILE A 100 -7.73 17.98 -22.42
N ASN A 101 -8.45 18.38 -23.47
CA ASN A 101 -8.66 19.77 -23.86
C ASN A 101 -7.36 20.58 -24.13
N GLU A 102 -6.23 19.92 -24.38
CA GLU A 102 -5.02 20.57 -24.90
C GLU A 102 -5.09 20.67 -26.42
N LEU A 103 -4.67 21.83 -26.94
CA LEU A 103 -4.62 22.11 -28.38
C LEU A 103 -3.17 22.23 -28.83
N ASP A 104 -2.87 21.70 -30.02
CA ASP A 104 -1.59 21.89 -30.67
C ASP A 104 -1.44 23.32 -31.24
N GLN A 105 -0.28 23.60 -31.85
CA GLN A 105 0.01 24.91 -32.45
C GLN A 105 -0.91 25.24 -33.64
N GLU A 106 -1.55 24.23 -34.21
CA GLU A 106 -2.45 24.32 -35.37
C GLU A 106 -3.92 24.43 -34.94
N GLY A 107 -4.21 24.35 -33.63
CA GLY A 107 -5.54 24.42 -33.06
C GLY A 107 -6.31 23.09 -33.07
N ASN A 108 -5.65 21.96 -33.37
CA ASN A 108 -6.25 20.64 -33.26
C ASN A 108 -6.05 20.07 -31.85
N ASN A 109 -6.93 19.15 -31.44
CA ASN A 109 -6.75 18.43 -30.18
C ASN A 109 -5.46 17.60 -30.22
N VAL A 110 -4.67 17.69 -29.15
CA VAL A 110 -3.50 16.83 -28.96
C VAL A 110 -3.94 15.36 -28.92
N GLU A 111 -3.10 14.48 -29.45
CA GLU A 111 -3.34 13.04 -29.44
C GLU A 111 -3.58 12.52 -28.01
N LEU A 112 -4.58 11.66 -27.81
CA LEU A 112 -5.09 11.20 -26.50
C LEU A 112 -5.71 12.31 -25.61
N GLY A 113 -5.74 13.56 -26.08
CA GLY A 113 -6.42 14.66 -25.41
C GLY A 113 -7.91 14.63 -25.69
N GLY A 114 -8.29 14.83 -26.95
CA GLY A 114 -9.70 14.90 -27.35
C GLY A 114 -10.49 16.01 -26.65
N GLU A 115 -11.75 16.20 -27.07
CA GLU A 115 -12.67 17.11 -26.39
C GLU A 115 -13.32 16.38 -25.21
N PHE A 116 -13.09 16.89 -24.00
CA PHE A 116 -13.58 16.31 -22.75
C PHE A 116 -14.33 17.35 -21.93
N ILE A 117 -15.66 17.28 -21.94
CA ILE A 117 -16.52 18.27 -21.30
C ILE A 117 -16.37 18.17 -19.78
N LEU A 118 -15.87 19.24 -19.15
CA LEU A 118 -15.75 19.36 -17.70
C LEU A 118 -16.73 20.41 -17.19
N GLN A 119 -17.49 20.08 -16.16
CA GLN A 119 -18.47 20.99 -15.54
C GLN A 119 -18.18 21.13 -14.04
N PRO A 120 -18.20 22.36 -13.49
CA PRO A 120 -18.07 22.56 -12.06
C PRO A 120 -19.14 21.80 -11.28
N ASN A 121 -18.72 21.09 -10.23
CA ASN A 121 -19.63 20.30 -9.41
C ASN A 121 -19.45 20.58 -7.91
N GLU A 122 -20.52 20.98 -7.23
CA GLU A 122 -20.51 21.33 -5.80
C GLU A 122 -20.05 20.17 -4.90
N HIS A 123 -20.38 18.93 -5.26
CA HIS A 123 -19.98 17.73 -4.52
C HIS A 123 -18.46 17.56 -4.50
N PHE A 124 -17.79 17.97 -5.57
CA PHE A 124 -16.34 17.94 -5.72
C PHE A 124 -15.70 19.29 -5.41
N ASN A 125 -16.24 20.06 -4.46
CA ASN A 125 -15.73 21.39 -4.09
C ASN A 125 -15.65 22.37 -5.29
N ASN A 126 -16.63 22.34 -6.19
CA ASN A 126 -16.67 23.12 -7.43
C ASN A 126 -15.53 22.82 -8.43
N LEU A 127 -14.82 21.70 -8.24
CA LEU A 127 -13.89 21.21 -9.26
C LEU A 127 -14.67 20.88 -10.54
N SER A 128 -14.03 21.18 -11.68
CA SER A 128 -14.59 20.87 -12.99
C SER A 128 -14.37 19.40 -13.29
N VAL A 129 -15.45 18.62 -13.30
CA VAL A 129 -15.42 17.15 -13.44
C VAL A 129 -16.34 16.69 -14.57
N ASN A 130 -16.11 15.48 -15.07
CA ASN A 130 -17.00 14.77 -15.98
C ASN A 130 -17.61 13.56 -15.28
N LEU A 131 -18.92 13.60 -15.03
CA LEU A 131 -19.65 12.51 -14.38
C LEU A 131 -20.05 11.37 -15.32
N SER A 132 -19.77 11.47 -16.62
CA SER A 132 -20.11 10.43 -17.61
C SER A 132 -18.94 9.50 -17.91
N LEU A 133 -17.70 10.00 -17.82
CA LEU A 133 -16.50 9.27 -18.25
C LEU A 133 -15.38 9.39 -17.23
N SER A 134 -14.57 8.34 -17.11
CA SER A 134 -13.28 8.36 -16.40
C SER A 134 -12.15 8.86 -17.29
N VAL A 135 -11.07 9.32 -16.65
CA VAL A 135 -9.79 9.66 -17.30
C VAL A 135 -8.72 8.64 -16.92
N VAL A 136 -7.66 8.57 -17.73
CA VAL A 136 -6.49 7.73 -17.45
C VAL A 136 -5.26 8.60 -17.29
N GLN A 137 -4.56 8.44 -16.17
CA GLN A 137 -3.24 8.99 -15.94
C GLN A 137 -2.19 7.90 -16.15
N VAL A 138 -1.11 8.26 -16.81
CA VAL A 138 0.08 7.41 -17.00
C VAL A 138 1.27 8.16 -16.40
N PRO A 139 2.10 7.50 -15.57
CA PRO A 139 3.30 8.12 -15.01
C PRO A 139 4.24 8.66 -16.08
N THR A 140 4.92 9.77 -15.81
CA THR A 140 5.77 10.47 -16.80
C THR A 140 6.94 9.63 -17.32
N ASN A 141 7.41 8.63 -16.56
CA ASN A 141 8.46 7.71 -16.97
C ASN A 141 7.97 6.57 -17.90
N MET A 142 6.66 6.45 -18.14
CA MET A 142 6.07 5.40 -18.96
C MET A 142 5.56 5.94 -20.30
N TYR A 143 5.58 5.09 -21.33
CA TYR A 143 5.13 5.46 -22.67
C TYR A 143 3.63 5.21 -22.86
N ASN A 144 2.85 6.25 -23.14
CA ASN A 144 1.38 6.18 -23.27
C ASN A 144 0.86 5.12 -24.26
N LYS A 145 1.61 4.83 -25.34
CA LYS A 145 1.20 3.85 -26.37
C LYS A 145 1.86 2.48 -26.19
N ASP A 146 2.43 2.19 -25.02
CA ASP A 146 2.89 0.84 -24.72
C ASP A 146 1.72 -0.14 -24.88
N SER A 147 1.94 -1.22 -25.63
CA SER A 147 0.91 -2.21 -25.91
C SER A 147 0.25 -2.78 -24.64
N ALA A 148 1.00 -2.95 -23.55
CA ALA A 148 0.46 -3.42 -22.28
C ALA A 148 -0.46 -2.39 -21.61
N ILE A 149 -0.13 -1.09 -21.74
CA ILE A 149 -0.97 0.01 -21.24
C ILE A 149 -2.22 0.12 -22.09
N VAL A 150 -2.09 0.21 -23.42
CA VAL A 150 -3.24 0.39 -24.32
C VAL A 150 -4.25 -0.75 -24.17
N ASN A 151 -3.79 -2.01 -24.13
CA ASN A 151 -4.67 -3.14 -23.86
C ASN A 151 -5.31 -3.04 -22.46
N GLY A 152 -4.51 -2.66 -21.46
CA GLY A 152 -4.93 -2.36 -20.09
C GLY A 152 -6.10 -1.39 -20.00
N VAL A 153 -5.93 -0.27 -20.69
CA VAL A 153 -6.88 0.82 -20.74
C VAL A 153 -8.14 0.40 -21.49
N TYR A 154 -7.99 -0.36 -22.58
CA TYR A 154 -9.13 -0.87 -23.35
C TYR A 154 -10.07 -1.74 -22.52
N TRP A 155 -9.57 -2.81 -21.87
CA TRP A 155 -10.47 -3.69 -21.11
C TRP A 155 -11.01 -3.01 -19.84
N SER A 156 -10.28 -2.05 -19.27
CA SER A 156 -10.74 -1.29 -18.10
C SER A 156 -11.78 -0.22 -18.43
N GLU A 157 -12.09 0.02 -19.71
CA GLU A 157 -13.19 0.93 -20.11
C GLU A 157 -14.54 0.46 -19.56
N ALA A 158 -14.74 -0.87 -19.42
CA ALA A 158 -15.95 -1.45 -18.86
C ALA A 158 -16.27 -0.93 -17.44
N LEU A 159 -15.26 -0.41 -16.72
CA LEU A 159 -15.42 0.17 -15.40
C LEU A 159 -16.20 1.49 -15.41
N ASN A 160 -16.25 2.23 -16.52
CA ASN A 160 -16.99 3.49 -16.61
C ASN A 160 -18.44 3.33 -16.17
N LYS A 161 -19.12 2.30 -16.68
CA LYS A 161 -20.50 2.01 -16.30
C LYS A 161 -20.64 1.72 -14.81
N VAL A 162 -19.70 0.94 -14.26
CA VAL A 162 -19.72 0.57 -12.84
C VAL A 162 -19.48 1.80 -11.95
N PHE A 163 -18.56 2.69 -12.34
CA PHE A 163 -18.31 3.93 -11.60
C PHE A 163 -19.53 4.84 -11.56
N VAL A 164 -20.23 5.01 -12.68
CA VAL A 164 -21.47 5.79 -12.77
C VAL A 164 -22.57 5.14 -11.93
N ASP A 165 -22.83 3.84 -12.12
CA ASP A 165 -23.86 3.10 -11.37
C ASP A 165 -23.58 3.15 -9.85
N ASN A 166 -22.31 3.14 -9.42
CA ASN A 166 -21.90 3.28 -8.02
C ASN A 166 -22.19 4.68 -7.46
N PHE A 167 -21.87 5.73 -8.21
CA PHE A 167 -22.11 7.12 -7.80
C PHE A 167 -23.62 7.45 -7.75
N GLU A 168 -24.42 6.90 -8.66
CA GLU A 168 -25.88 7.02 -8.62
C GLU A 168 -26.49 6.33 -7.39
N ARG A 169 -25.91 5.21 -6.95
CA ARG A 169 -26.33 4.50 -5.74
C ARG A 169 -25.93 5.22 -4.46
N ASP A 170 -24.71 5.74 -4.43
CA ASP A 170 -24.19 6.49 -3.29
C ASP A 170 -23.50 7.79 -3.73
N PRO A 171 -24.23 8.91 -3.70
CA PRO A 171 -23.67 10.22 -4.00
C PRO A 171 -22.64 10.73 -2.99
N SER A 172 -22.39 10.04 -1.86
CA SER A 172 -21.37 10.46 -0.88
C SER A 172 -19.94 10.08 -1.29
N LEU A 173 -19.79 9.22 -2.30
CA LEU A 173 -18.49 8.83 -2.85
C LEU A 173 -17.80 10.01 -3.52
N ILE A 174 -16.48 10.13 -3.32
CA ILE A 174 -15.64 11.11 -4.00
C ILE A 174 -14.94 10.46 -5.20
N TRP A 175 -13.72 9.97 -5.01
CA TRP A 175 -12.94 9.32 -6.05
C TRP A 175 -13.18 7.83 -6.08
N GLN A 176 -13.39 7.30 -7.28
CA GLN A 176 -13.35 5.87 -7.58
C GLN A 176 -12.24 5.64 -8.61
N TYR A 177 -11.43 4.61 -8.42
CA TYR A 177 -10.30 4.40 -9.29
C TYR A 177 -9.82 2.95 -9.38
N PHE A 178 -9.09 2.69 -10.46
CA PHE A 178 -8.36 1.47 -10.70
C PHE A 178 -6.89 1.78 -10.98
N GLY A 179 -6.00 1.33 -10.11
CA GLY A 179 -4.57 1.34 -10.33
C GLY A 179 -4.14 0.02 -10.96
N SER A 180 -3.49 0.08 -12.13
CA SER A 180 -3.04 -1.10 -12.84
C SER A 180 -1.67 -1.58 -12.33
N ALA A 181 -1.46 -2.90 -12.34
CA ALA A 181 -0.14 -3.50 -12.21
C ALA A 181 0.83 -3.00 -13.30
N LYS A 182 0.31 -2.54 -14.44
CA LYS A 182 1.07 -1.93 -15.54
C LYS A 182 1.32 -0.43 -15.36
N GLY A 183 0.96 0.17 -14.23
CA GLY A 183 1.32 1.55 -13.87
C GLY A 183 0.29 2.63 -14.24
N PHE A 184 -0.59 2.40 -15.23
CA PHE A 184 -1.65 3.36 -15.53
C PHE A 184 -2.72 3.42 -14.42
N PHE A 185 -3.31 4.59 -14.23
CA PHE A 185 -4.31 4.88 -13.21
C PHE A 185 -5.58 5.41 -13.87
N ARG A 186 -6.72 4.72 -13.70
CA ARG A 186 -8.02 5.17 -14.20
C ARG A 186 -8.81 5.79 -13.05
N GLN A 187 -9.27 7.03 -13.21
CA GLN A 187 -9.96 7.80 -12.18
C GLN A 187 -11.34 8.28 -12.65
N TYR A 188 -12.33 8.11 -11.77
CA TYR A 188 -13.68 8.63 -11.92
C TYR A 188 -14.08 9.49 -10.69
N PRO A 189 -14.82 10.60 -10.89
CA PRO A 189 -15.16 11.20 -12.19
C PRO A 189 -13.92 11.72 -12.93
N GLY A 190 -14.07 11.95 -14.24
CA GLY A 190 -12.96 12.41 -15.08
C GLY A 190 -12.57 13.85 -14.73
N ILE A 191 -11.27 14.09 -14.50
CA ILE A 191 -10.72 15.42 -14.19
C ILE A 191 -9.48 15.70 -15.03
N LYS A 192 -9.18 17.00 -15.22
CA LYS A 192 -7.91 17.41 -15.84
C LYS A 192 -6.81 17.46 -14.78
N TRP A 193 -5.72 16.78 -15.05
CA TRP A 193 -4.53 16.78 -14.22
C TRP A 193 -3.57 17.85 -14.72
N THR A 194 -3.08 18.67 -13.82
CA THR A 194 -2.08 19.68 -14.09
C THR A 194 -0.70 19.15 -13.67
N PRO A 195 0.26 19.07 -14.61
CA PRO A 195 1.64 18.75 -14.25
C PRO A 195 2.28 19.91 -13.49
N ASP A 196 3.43 19.65 -12.85
CA ASP A 196 4.21 20.70 -12.20
C ASP A 196 4.84 21.70 -13.21
N GLU A 197 5.57 22.69 -12.71
CA GLU A 197 6.25 23.71 -13.52
C GLU A 197 7.23 23.12 -14.56
N HIS A 198 7.66 21.86 -14.37
CA HIS A 198 8.55 21.14 -15.26
C HIS A 198 7.82 20.14 -16.18
N GLY A 199 6.49 20.11 -16.15
CA GLY A 199 5.69 19.20 -16.96
C GLY A 199 5.66 17.76 -16.41
N VAL A 200 6.04 17.56 -15.15
CA VAL A 200 6.15 16.24 -14.53
C VAL A 200 4.97 15.96 -13.60
N ILE A 201 4.50 14.70 -13.63
CA ILE A 201 3.51 14.18 -12.69
C ILE A 201 4.19 13.10 -11.86
N ALA A 202 4.47 13.42 -10.60
CA ALA A 202 5.10 12.50 -9.64
C ALA A 202 4.16 11.38 -9.14
N PHE A 203 2.92 11.30 -9.65
CA PHE A 203 1.96 10.28 -9.24
C PHE A 203 2.20 8.96 -9.98
N ASP A 204 2.51 7.92 -9.20
CA ASP A 204 2.40 6.52 -9.60
C ASP A 204 1.47 5.82 -8.61
N CYS A 205 0.45 5.13 -9.12
CA CYS A 205 -0.53 4.41 -8.28
C CYS A 205 0.11 3.25 -7.50
N ARG A 206 1.15 2.61 -8.05
CA ARG A 206 1.80 1.43 -7.46
C ARG A 206 2.56 1.77 -6.18
N ASN A 207 2.99 3.02 -6.05
CA ASN A 207 3.73 3.52 -4.89
C ASN A 207 2.79 3.99 -3.77
N ARG A 208 1.47 3.96 -3.99
CA ARG A 208 0.50 4.43 -3.01
C ARG A 208 0.23 3.37 -1.96
N LYS A 209 0.07 3.83 -0.71
CA LYS A 209 -0.18 2.94 0.43
C LYS A 209 -1.42 2.06 0.23
N TRP A 210 -2.51 2.62 -0.30
CA TRP A 210 -3.73 1.86 -0.62
C TRP A 210 -3.46 0.72 -1.61
N TYR A 211 -2.58 0.94 -2.59
CA TYR A 211 -2.22 -0.06 -3.56
C TYR A 211 -1.39 -1.18 -2.92
N ILE A 212 -0.33 -0.80 -2.20
CA ILE A 212 0.62 -1.74 -1.60
C ILE A 212 -0.06 -2.60 -0.52
N GLN A 213 -0.84 -1.97 0.37
CA GLN A 213 -1.52 -2.65 1.47
C GLN A 213 -2.59 -3.64 0.96
N ALA A 214 -3.29 -3.32 -0.14
CA ALA A 214 -4.25 -4.24 -0.74
C ALA A 214 -3.55 -5.37 -1.53
N ALA A 215 -2.50 -5.04 -2.29
CA ALA A 215 -1.80 -5.97 -3.16
C ALA A 215 -0.97 -7.02 -2.41
N THR A 216 -0.46 -6.69 -1.23
CA THR A 216 0.43 -7.57 -0.46
C THR A 216 -0.09 -7.84 0.95
N SER A 217 0.53 -8.78 1.65
CA SER A 217 0.28 -9.04 3.07
C SER A 217 1.39 -8.41 3.91
N PRO A 218 1.14 -8.13 5.20
CA PRO A 218 2.18 -7.63 6.11
C PRO A 218 3.43 -8.51 6.09
N LYS A 219 4.60 -7.89 6.22
CA LYS A 219 5.89 -8.55 6.02
C LYS A 219 6.96 -8.12 7.03
N ASP A 220 7.80 -9.10 7.39
CA ASP A 220 9.02 -8.92 8.18
C ASP A 220 10.22 -8.95 7.23
N VAL A 221 10.93 -7.82 7.11
CA VAL A 221 11.98 -7.61 6.10
C VAL A 221 13.32 -7.32 6.75
N VAL A 222 14.34 -8.10 6.42
CA VAL A 222 15.73 -7.76 6.74
C VAL A 222 16.42 -7.28 5.47
N ILE A 223 16.92 -6.04 5.49
CA ILE A 223 17.64 -5.44 4.37
C ILE A 223 19.14 -5.60 4.64
N LEU A 224 19.82 -6.39 3.81
CA LEU A 224 21.27 -6.54 3.81
C LEU A 224 21.87 -5.55 2.82
N LEU A 225 22.70 -4.63 3.30
CA LEU A 225 23.34 -3.60 2.49
C LEU A 225 24.86 -3.83 2.45
N ASP A 226 25.39 -4.08 1.26
CA ASP A 226 26.84 -4.17 1.04
C ASP A 226 27.49 -2.80 1.19
N VAL A 227 28.42 -2.69 2.14
CA VAL A 227 29.25 -1.50 2.35
C VAL A 227 30.74 -1.82 2.21
N SER A 228 31.07 -2.84 1.42
CA SER A 228 32.45 -3.18 1.05
C SER A 228 33.07 -2.11 0.15
N GLY A 229 34.40 -2.16 -0.02
CA GLY A 229 35.16 -1.17 -0.78
C GLY A 229 34.76 -1.05 -2.26
N SER A 230 34.21 -2.10 -2.87
CA SER A 230 33.73 -2.09 -4.27
C SER A 230 32.50 -1.20 -4.46
N MET A 231 31.72 -1.00 -3.40
CA MET A 231 30.54 -0.13 -3.41
C MET A 231 30.88 1.37 -3.38
N LYS A 232 32.16 1.75 -3.26
CA LYS A 232 32.56 3.16 -3.12
C LYS A 232 32.08 4.05 -4.28
N GLY A 233 31.60 5.24 -3.96
CA GLY A 233 31.16 6.25 -4.93
C GLY A 233 29.71 6.03 -5.37
N LEU A 234 29.47 6.04 -6.69
CA LEU A 234 28.11 6.01 -7.26
C LEU A 234 27.32 4.75 -6.87
N ARG A 235 27.98 3.59 -6.73
CA ARG A 235 27.31 2.32 -6.36
C ARG A 235 26.65 2.43 -4.99
N LEU A 236 27.35 2.92 -3.97
CA LEU A 236 26.79 3.14 -2.64
C LEU A 236 25.66 4.19 -2.66
N THR A 237 25.76 5.24 -3.49
CA THR A 237 24.66 6.21 -3.64
C THR A 237 23.40 5.56 -4.22
N ILE A 238 23.53 4.73 -5.27
CA ILE A 238 22.41 3.99 -5.84
C ILE A 238 21.86 2.99 -4.81
N ALA A 239 22.72 2.31 -4.06
CA ALA A 239 22.33 1.37 -3.03
C ALA A 239 21.52 2.04 -1.90
N LYS A 240 21.98 3.19 -1.39
CA LYS A 240 21.26 4.00 -0.41
C LYS A 240 19.89 4.44 -0.94
N GLN A 241 19.83 4.91 -2.18
CA GLN A 241 18.54 5.27 -2.80
C GLN A 241 17.63 4.05 -2.95
N THR A 242 18.18 2.89 -3.32
CA THR A 242 17.43 1.63 -3.45
C THR A 242 16.82 1.23 -2.10
N VAL A 243 17.60 1.28 -1.03
CA VAL A 243 17.10 1.02 0.32
C VAL A 243 16.03 2.04 0.73
N SER A 244 16.24 3.34 0.47
CA SER A 244 15.22 4.36 0.76
C SER A 244 13.91 4.10 0.01
N SER A 245 14.01 3.73 -1.28
CA SER A 245 12.85 3.35 -2.11
C SER A 245 12.18 2.07 -1.63
N ILE A 246 12.92 1.11 -1.07
CA ILE A 246 12.35 -0.07 -0.41
C ILE A 246 11.56 0.36 0.83
N LEU A 247 12.11 1.24 1.66
CA LEU A 247 11.42 1.74 2.86
C LEU A 247 10.10 2.46 2.52
N ASP A 248 10.05 3.18 1.40
CA ASP A 248 8.81 3.80 0.91
C ASP A 248 7.70 2.80 0.60
N THR A 249 8.07 1.55 0.27
CA THR A 249 7.10 0.46 0.02
C THR A 249 6.62 -0.27 1.27
N LEU A 250 7.20 0.03 2.43
CA LEU A 250 6.80 -0.61 3.69
C LEU A 250 5.65 0.19 4.32
N GLY A 251 4.55 -0.51 4.58
CA GLY A 251 3.39 0.01 5.30
C GLY A 251 3.56 -0.09 6.82
N ASP A 252 2.68 0.54 7.58
CA ASP A 252 2.84 0.62 9.03
C ASP A 252 2.67 -0.74 9.74
N ASP A 253 2.11 -1.76 9.08
CA ASP A 253 2.02 -3.13 9.62
C ASP A 253 3.26 -3.99 9.31
N ASP A 254 4.22 -3.44 8.57
CA ASP A 254 5.46 -4.13 8.22
C ASP A 254 6.52 -3.89 9.28
N PHE A 255 7.41 -4.87 9.45
CA PHE A 255 8.56 -4.76 10.34
C PHE A 255 9.84 -4.87 9.54
N PHE A 256 10.84 -4.08 9.90
CA PHE A 256 12.12 -4.10 9.20
C PHE A 256 13.32 -3.86 10.10
N ASN A 257 14.49 -4.24 9.61
CA ASN A 257 15.78 -3.77 10.09
C ASN A 257 16.78 -3.78 8.93
N ILE A 258 17.86 -3.01 9.06
CA ILE A 258 18.89 -2.85 8.03
C ILE A 258 20.24 -3.22 8.64
N ILE A 259 20.91 -4.18 8.02
CA ILE A 259 22.24 -4.65 8.40
C ILE A 259 23.19 -4.28 7.27
N ALA A 260 24.11 -3.36 7.56
CA ALA A 260 25.23 -3.06 6.68
C ALA A 260 26.36 -4.05 6.96
N TYR A 261 26.93 -4.65 5.91
CA TYR A 261 28.00 -5.63 6.07
C TYR A 261 29.24 -5.27 5.26
N ASN A 262 30.39 -5.53 5.87
CA ASN A 262 31.70 -5.57 5.23
C ASN A 262 32.51 -6.70 5.89
N GLU A 263 33.65 -6.41 6.52
CA GLU A 263 34.45 -7.37 7.29
C GLU A 263 33.77 -7.70 8.62
N GLU A 264 32.86 -6.84 9.07
CA GLU A 264 32.03 -7.01 10.25
C GLU A 264 30.56 -6.70 9.91
N LEU A 265 29.65 -7.12 10.78
CA LEU A 265 28.25 -6.76 10.71
C LEU A 265 27.99 -5.48 11.51
N HIS A 266 27.28 -4.55 10.88
CA HIS A 266 26.89 -3.28 11.49
C HIS A 266 25.39 -3.06 11.29
N TYR A 267 24.64 -3.16 12.39
CA TYR A 267 23.26 -2.67 12.40
C TYR A 267 23.26 -1.16 12.15
N VAL A 268 22.42 -0.70 11.22
CA VAL A 268 22.34 0.73 10.88
C VAL A 268 21.87 1.55 12.08
N GLU A 269 20.96 0.99 12.89
CA GLU A 269 20.60 1.53 14.20
C GLU A 269 21.12 0.66 15.33
N THR A 270 22.09 1.19 16.08
CA THR A 270 22.79 0.47 17.15
C THR A 270 21.93 0.15 18.37
N CYS A 271 20.86 0.92 18.63
CA CYS A 271 19.92 0.65 19.72
C CYS A 271 18.96 -0.50 19.40
N LEU A 272 18.85 -0.87 18.12
CA LEU A 272 17.92 -1.89 17.60
C LEU A 272 18.65 -3.16 17.18
N ASN A 273 19.76 -3.47 17.85
CA ASN A 273 20.47 -4.73 17.64
C ASN A 273 19.52 -5.90 17.95
N THR A 274 19.56 -6.93 17.11
CA THR A 274 18.86 -8.21 17.30
C THR A 274 17.33 -8.15 17.34
N THR A 275 16.66 -7.10 16.83
CA THR A 275 15.19 -7.06 16.67
C THR A 275 14.78 -6.36 15.40
N LEU A 276 13.53 -6.55 14.95
CA LEU A 276 12.92 -5.70 13.92
C LEU A 276 12.12 -4.58 14.57
N VAL A 277 11.90 -3.50 13.82
CA VAL A 277 11.05 -2.37 14.21
C VAL A 277 9.94 -2.13 13.20
N GLN A 278 8.85 -1.55 13.67
CA GLN A 278 7.70 -1.20 12.84
C GLN A 278 8.08 -0.13 11.81
N ALA A 279 7.60 -0.28 10.59
CA ALA A 279 7.87 0.62 9.46
C ALA A 279 7.00 1.88 9.47
N ASP A 280 6.93 2.55 10.63
CA ASP A 280 6.31 3.87 10.77
C ASP A 280 7.18 4.98 10.11
N ILE A 281 6.59 6.15 9.91
CA ILE A 281 7.26 7.29 9.26
C ILE A 281 8.51 7.71 10.05
N THR A 282 8.43 7.75 11.38
CA THR A 282 9.51 8.22 12.26
C THR A 282 10.73 7.29 12.22
N ASN A 283 10.52 5.98 12.31
CA ASN A 283 11.57 4.97 12.20
C ASN A 283 12.16 4.98 10.79
N LYS A 284 11.35 5.04 9.73
CA LYS A 284 11.85 5.13 8.36
C LYS A 284 12.77 6.34 8.17
N ASP A 285 12.35 7.51 8.63
CA ASP A 285 13.16 8.74 8.54
C ASP A 285 14.44 8.65 9.38
N HIS A 286 14.35 8.07 10.59
CA HIS A 286 15.52 7.83 11.42
C HIS A 286 16.55 6.91 10.76
N PHE A 287 16.12 5.83 10.11
CA PHE A 287 17.01 4.95 9.37
C PHE A 287 17.61 5.65 8.14
N ARG A 288 16.87 6.53 7.45
CA ARG A 288 17.40 7.33 6.32
C ARG A 288 18.58 8.21 6.74
N GLU A 289 18.45 8.92 7.86
CA GLU A 289 19.53 9.76 8.40
C GLU A 289 20.80 8.95 8.72
N HIS A 290 20.65 7.70 9.15
CA HIS A 290 21.79 6.81 9.45
C HIS A 290 22.38 6.18 8.18
N LEU A 291 21.54 5.83 7.19
CA LEU A 291 21.99 5.35 5.89
C LEU A 291 22.91 6.36 5.20
N ASP A 292 22.59 7.66 5.28
CA ASP A 292 23.40 8.71 4.68
C ASP A 292 24.83 8.77 5.24
N LYS A 293 25.03 8.40 6.51
CA LYS A 293 26.33 8.41 7.19
C LYS A 293 27.20 7.20 6.84
N LEU A 294 26.66 6.14 6.23
CA LEU A 294 27.41 4.93 5.88
C LEU A 294 28.51 5.22 4.85
N GLN A 295 29.66 4.57 5.03
CA GLN A 295 30.82 4.67 4.15
C GLN A 295 31.33 3.29 3.74
N ALA A 296 31.70 3.16 2.48
CA ALA A 296 32.24 1.92 1.91
C ALA A 296 33.68 1.67 2.37
N ARG A 297 33.94 0.52 3.01
CA ARG A 297 35.27 0.09 3.46
C ARG A 297 35.34 -1.44 3.61
N GLY A 298 36.53 -2.02 3.47
CA GLY A 298 36.77 -3.45 3.72
C GLY A 298 36.24 -4.38 2.62
N ILE A 299 36.12 -5.66 2.95
CA ILE A 299 35.66 -6.76 2.07
C ILE A 299 34.25 -7.19 2.49
N GLY A 300 33.35 -7.51 1.57
CA GLY A 300 31.98 -7.94 1.90
C GLY A 300 31.89 -9.43 2.32
N MET A 301 31.56 -9.71 3.58
CA MET A 301 31.30 -11.06 4.09
C MET A 301 29.80 -11.41 4.07
N LEU A 302 29.31 -11.85 2.91
CA LEU A 302 27.88 -12.13 2.69
C LEU A 302 27.39 -13.39 3.43
N ASP A 303 28.24 -14.38 3.67
CA ASP A 303 27.93 -15.60 4.42
C ASP A 303 27.50 -15.29 5.87
N VAL A 304 28.26 -14.43 6.53
CA VAL A 304 28.00 -14.00 7.91
C VAL A 304 26.72 -13.15 7.96
N ALA A 305 26.55 -12.25 6.99
CA ALA A 305 25.37 -11.38 6.90
C ALA A 305 24.08 -12.16 6.65
N LEU A 306 24.11 -13.16 5.76
CA LEU A 306 22.95 -14.03 5.51
C LEU A 306 22.60 -14.84 6.75
N THR A 307 23.60 -15.37 7.45
CA THR A 307 23.40 -16.15 8.68
C THR A 307 22.70 -15.30 9.75
N GLU A 308 23.19 -14.09 10.02
CA GLU A 308 22.57 -13.15 10.95
C GLU A 308 21.13 -12.80 10.55
N ALA A 309 20.88 -12.55 9.26
CA ALA A 309 19.53 -12.21 8.79
C ALA A 309 18.52 -13.34 9.04
N PHE A 310 18.92 -14.60 8.82
CA PHE A 310 18.07 -15.75 9.11
C PHE A 310 17.82 -15.94 10.60
N GLU A 311 18.84 -15.76 11.44
CA GLU A 311 18.72 -15.85 12.89
C GLU A 311 17.80 -14.75 13.43
N LEU A 312 17.98 -13.51 12.98
CA LEU A 312 17.13 -12.37 13.33
C LEU A 312 15.66 -12.61 12.98
N LEU A 313 15.36 -13.08 11.76
CA LEU A 313 14.00 -13.40 11.33
C LEU A 313 13.39 -14.56 12.12
N SER A 314 14.19 -15.58 12.44
CA SER A 314 13.76 -16.73 13.23
C SER A 314 13.41 -16.33 14.66
N ASP A 315 14.29 -15.56 15.31
CA ASP A 315 14.12 -15.12 16.69
C ASP A 315 12.93 -14.18 16.81
N PHE A 316 12.79 -13.23 15.87
CA PHE A 316 11.65 -12.32 15.85
C PHE A 316 10.32 -13.05 15.68
N ASN A 317 10.26 -14.07 14.81
CA ASN A 317 9.08 -14.90 14.62
C ASN A 317 8.67 -15.63 15.92
N GLN A 318 9.65 -16.14 16.69
CA GLN A 318 9.38 -16.80 17.98
C GLN A 318 8.79 -15.87 19.04
N THR A 319 9.08 -14.57 18.98
CA THR A 319 8.49 -13.60 19.92
C THR A 319 6.98 -13.40 19.72
N GLY A 320 6.45 -13.78 18.55
CA GLY A 320 5.07 -13.52 18.15
C GLY A 320 4.72 -12.04 17.96
N ARG A 321 5.73 -11.15 17.94
CA ARG A 321 5.57 -9.71 17.70
C ARG A 321 5.63 -9.32 16.22
N GLY A 322 6.07 -10.23 15.35
CA GLY A 322 6.15 -9.96 13.92
C GLY A 322 4.81 -10.06 13.20
N SER A 323 4.85 -9.83 11.89
CA SER A 323 3.67 -9.91 11.03
C SER A 323 3.07 -11.32 10.96
N THR A 324 3.83 -12.36 11.29
CA THR A 324 3.48 -13.80 11.19
C THR A 324 3.07 -14.27 9.78
N CYS A 325 3.14 -13.38 8.78
CA CYS A 325 2.69 -13.63 7.42
C CYS A 325 3.88 -13.96 6.51
N SER A 326 4.61 -12.95 6.05
CA SER A 326 5.68 -13.10 5.08
C SER A 326 7.02 -12.66 5.65
N GLN A 327 8.07 -13.44 5.42
CA GLN A 327 9.44 -13.08 5.78
C GLN A 327 10.29 -12.93 4.51
N ALA A 328 11.07 -11.86 4.43
CA ALA A 328 11.92 -11.59 3.28
C ALA A 328 13.29 -11.05 3.68
N ILE A 329 14.31 -11.45 2.92
CA ILE A 329 15.64 -10.86 2.95
C ILE A 329 15.84 -10.11 1.63
N MET A 330 16.10 -8.81 1.72
CA MET A 330 16.42 -7.97 0.56
C MET A 330 17.92 -7.71 0.56
N LEU A 331 18.63 -8.22 -0.43
CA LEU A 331 20.08 -8.14 -0.53
C LEU A 331 20.47 -7.08 -1.55
N VAL A 332 21.14 -6.01 -1.12
CA VAL A 332 21.62 -4.93 -2.00
C VAL A 332 23.14 -4.99 -2.07
N THR A 333 23.68 -5.41 -3.22
CA THR A 333 25.13 -5.63 -3.42
C THR A 333 25.53 -5.40 -4.89
N ASP A 334 26.81 -5.22 -5.17
CA ASP A 334 27.35 -5.21 -6.54
C ASP A 334 27.78 -6.58 -7.04
N GLY A 335 27.67 -7.64 -6.23
CA GLY A 335 27.93 -9.00 -6.68
C GLY A 335 27.99 -10.04 -5.56
N ALA A 336 28.01 -11.32 -5.95
CA ALA A 336 28.28 -12.43 -5.05
C ALA A 336 29.34 -13.36 -5.66
N VAL A 337 30.34 -13.73 -4.87
CA VAL A 337 31.43 -14.61 -5.31
C VAL A 337 30.95 -16.06 -5.44
N ASP A 338 30.05 -16.48 -4.55
CA ASP A 338 29.49 -17.83 -4.50
C ASP A 338 27.95 -17.77 -4.38
N THR A 339 27.33 -18.94 -4.46
CA THR A 339 25.89 -19.17 -4.33
C THR A 339 25.42 -19.35 -2.89
N TYR A 340 26.34 -19.55 -1.92
CA TYR A 340 26.04 -19.71 -0.48
C TYR A 340 24.97 -20.77 -0.17
N ASP A 341 24.95 -21.84 -0.99
CA ASP A 341 24.00 -22.95 -0.91
C ASP A 341 23.95 -23.61 0.47
N ALA A 342 25.09 -23.74 1.15
CA ALA A 342 25.20 -24.28 2.50
C ALA A 342 24.38 -23.49 3.54
N VAL A 343 24.33 -22.16 3.42
CA VAL A 343 23.54 -21.30 4.33
C VAL A 343 22.05 -21.53 4.09
N PHE A 344 21.63 -21.54 2.81
CA PHE A 344 20.23 -21.78 2.48
C PHE A 344 19.77 -23.18 2.87
N ALA A 345 20.60 -24.20 2.65
CA ALA A 345 20.32 -25.57 3.04
C ALA A 345 20.10 -25.71 4.55
N LYS A 346 20.85 -24.94 5.36
CA LYS A 346 20.73 -24.96 6.83
C LYS A 346 19.50 -24.21 7.34
N TYR A 347 19.23 -23.00 6.83
CA TYR A 347 18.23 -22.11 7.44
C TYR A 347 16.87 -22.07 6.72
N ASN A 348 16.82 -22.35 5.41
CA ASN A 348 15.60 -22.13 4.62
C ASN A 348 15.03 -23.41 3.98
N TRP A 349 15.78 -24.50 3.91
CA TRP A 349 15.28 -25.77 3.35
C TRP A 349 14.64 -26.69 4.41
N PRO A 350 13.61 -27.48 4.04
CA PRO A 350 13.03 -27.65 2.70
C PRO A 350 11.88 -26.71 2.35
N ASP A 351 11.27 -26.04 3.34
CA ASP A 351 10.01 -25.30 3.18
C ASP A 351 10.16 -24.00 2.37
N ARG A 352 11.35 -23.38 2.43
CA ARG A 352 11.68 -22.10 1.80
C ARG A 352 10.70 -21.02 2.20
N LYS A 353 10.60 -20.79 3.52
CA LYS A 353 9.67 -19.84 4.14
C LYS A 353 10.10 -18.40 3.91
N VAL A 354 11.40 -18.14 3.97
CA VAL A 354 11.97 -16.80 3.75
C VAL A 354 12.25 -16.61 2.26
N ARG A 355 11.77 -15.51 1.69
CA ARG A 355 12.02 -15.14 0.29
C ARG A 355 13.24 -14.24 0.18
N ILE A 356 14.03 -14.40 -0.88
CA ILE A 356 15.26 -13.61 -1.06
C ILE A 356 15.18 -12.78 -2.33
N PHE A 357 15.39 -11.48 -2.19
CA PHE A 357 15.34 -10.50 -3.27
C PHE A 357 16.69 -9.81 -3.44
N PRO A 358 17.56 -10.33 -4.32
CA PRO A 358 18.83 -9.70 -4.64
C PRO A 358 18.66 -8.55 -5.63
N TYR A 359 19.16 -7.37 -5.25
CA TYR A 359 19.31 -6.18 -6.06
C TYR A 359 20.79 -6.02 -6.41
N LEU A 360 21.13 -6.27 -7.68
CA LEU A 360 22.47 -6.07 -8.21
C LEU A 360 22.66 -4.59 -8.57
N ILE A 361 23.62 -3.93 -7.93
CA ILE A 361 23.95 -2.54 -8.17
C ILE A 361 25.09 -2.42 -9.18
N GLY A 362 24.83 -1.71 -10.28
CA GLY A 362 25.81 -1.43 -11.32
C GLY A 362 25.54 -2.16 -12.63
N ARG A 363 26.36 -1.83 -13.64
CA ARG A 363 26.21 -2.32 -15.02
C ARG A 363 26.94 -3.64 -15.27
N GLU A 364 27.87 -4.00 -14.39
CA GLU A 364 28.70 -5.19 -14.55
C GLU A 364 27.88 -6.44 -14.21
N SER A 365 27.75 -7.35 -15.17
CA SER A 365 26.94 -8.57 -15.03
C SER A 365 27.74 -9.80 -14.58
N ALA A 366 29.06 -9.66 -14.38
CA ALA A 366 29.96 -10.79 -14.13
C ALA A 366 29.59 -11.62 -12.89
N PHE A 367 28.89 -11.03 -11.92
CA PHE A 367 28.46 -11.68 -10.67
C PHE A 367 26.93 -11.82 -10.55
N ALA A 368 26.20 -11.60 -11.66
CA ALA A 368 24.74 -11.66 -11.66
C ALA A 368 24.19 -13.08 -11.52
N ASP A 369 24.90 -14.09 -12.03
CA ASP A 369 24.35 -15.46 -12.12
C ASP A 369 24.23 -16.13 -10.75
N ASN A 370 25.16 -15.88 -9.84
CA ASN A 370 25.06 -16.32 -8.45
C ASN A 370 23.85 -15.69 -7.76
N LEU A 371 23.66 -14.37 -7.92
CA LEU A 371 22.50 -13.65 -7.37
C LEU A 371 21.17 -14.15 -7.95
N LYS A 372 21.10 -14.38 -9.26
CA LYS A 372 19.93 -14.99 -9.91
C LYS A 372 19.62 -16.36 -9.33
N TRP A 373 20.64 -17.20 -9.14
CA TRP A 373 20.46 -18.51 -8.54
C TRP A 373 19.90 -18.40 -7.11
N MET A 374 20.43 -17.49 -6.28
CA MET A 374 19.94 -17.27 -4.91
C MET A 374 18.46 -16.86 -4.89
N ALA A 375 18.05 -15.96 -5.79
CA ALA A 375 16.66 -15.55 -5.95
C ALA A 375 15.75 -16.73 -6.35
N CYS A 376 16.14 -17.47 -7.40
CA CYS A 376 15.37 -18.59 -7.92
C CYS A 376 15.25 -19.74 -6.91
N ALA A 377 16.34 -20.06 -6.20
CA ALA A 377 16.36 -21.11 -5.18
C ALA A 377 15.37 -20.80 -4.06
N ASN A 378 15.26 -19.54 -3.64
CA ASN A 378 14.49 -19.10 -2.47
C ASN A 378 13.16 -18.40 -2.81
N LYS A 379 12.52 -18.74 -3.94
CA LYS A 379 11.18 -18.23 -4.36
C LYS A 379 11.07 -16.69 -4.39
N GLY A 380 12.19 -16.00 -4.65
CA GLY A 380 12.22 -14.54 -4.75
C GLY A 380 12.35 -14.05 -6.19
N TYR A 381 13.00 -12.90 -6.36
CA TYR A 381 13.18 -12.25 -7.66
C TYR A 381 14.52 -11.51 -7.71
N PHE A 382 15.16 -11.56 -8.87
CA PHE A 382 16.43 -10.90 -9.13
C PHE A 382 16.18 -9.64 -9.93
N THR A 383 16.77 -8.53 -9.48
CA THR A 383 16.68 -7.25 -10.17
C THR A 383 18.05 -6.61 -10.31
N GLN A 384 18.31 -5.96 -11.43
CA GLN A 384 19.55 -5.22 -11.66
C GLN A 384 19.24 -3.72 -11.80
N ILE A 385 19.92 -2.91 -11.00
CA ILE A 385 19.76 -1.45 -10.97
C ILE A 385 21.07 -0.81 -11.45
N SER A 386 21.01 -0.22 -12.64
CA SER A 386 22.17 0.38 -13.28
C SER A 386 22.29 1.88 -13.02
N THR A 387 21.15 2.57 -12.84
CA THR A 387 21.09 4.02 -12.65
C THR A 387 20.12 4.40 -11.54
N LEU A 388 20.19 5.67 -11.10
CA LEU A 388 19.29 6.21 -10.07
C LEU A 388 17.83 6.26 -10.56
N ALA A 389 17.62 6.48 -11.85
CA ALA A 389 16.29 6.55 -12.45
C ALA A 389 15.60 5.18 -12.46
N ASP A 390 16.37 4.10 -12.60
CA ASP A 390 15.83 2.74 -12.67
C ASP A 390 15.37 2.22 -11.30
N VAL A 391 15.73 2.88 -10.19
CA VAL A 391 15.49 2.38 -8.82
C VAL A 391 14.01 2.18 -8.56
N GLN A 392 13.18 3.18 -8.87
CA GLN A 392 11.77 3.17 -8.48
C GLN A 392 11.00 2.02 -9.15
N GLU A 393 11.18 1.81 -10.45
CA GLU A 393 10.48 0.76 -11.18
C GLU A 393 10.93 -0.64 -10.74
N ASN A 394 12.24 -0.81 -10.58
CA ASN A 394 12.85 -2.10 -10.23
C ASN A 394 12.55 -2.57 -8.82
N VAL A 395 12.42 -1.64 -7.86
CA VAL A 395 12.04 -1.98 -6.49
C VAL A 395 10.59 -2.45 -6.44
N MET A 396 9.69 -1.94 -7.27
CA MET A 396 8.27 -2.32 -7.19
C MET A 396 7.98 -3.76 -7.65
N GLU A 397 8.87 -4.38 -8.42
CA GLU A 397 8.68 -5.74 -8.95
C GLU A 397 8.54 -6.82 -7.87
N TYR A 398 9.14 -6.65 -6.69
CA TYR A 398 9.01 -7.65 -5.63
C TYR A 398 7.55 -7.77 -5.12
N LEU A 399 6.74 -6.70 -5.22
CA LEU A 399 5.33 -6.70 -4.83
C LEU A 399 4.53 -7.72 -5.65
N HIS A 400 4.83 -7.87 -6.95
CA HIS A 400 4.19 -8.88 -7.81
C HIS A 400 4.49 -10.31 -7.38
N VAL A 401 5.61 -10.54 -6.71
CA VAL A 401 5.97 -11.86 -6.19
C VAL A 401 5.29 -12.11 -4.85
N LEU A 402 5.25 -11.09 -3.99
CA LEU A 402 4.56 -11.16 -2.69
C LEU A 402 3.05 -11.25 -2.81
N SER A 403 2.43 -10.78 -3.89
CA SER A 403 0.98 -10.89 -4.09
C SER A 403 0.52 -12.31 -4.48
N ARG A 404 1.42 -13.17 -4.98
CA ARG A 404 1.07 -14.52 -5.50
C ARG A 404 0.29 -15.42 -4.53
N PRO A 405 0.65 -15.53 -3.23
CA PRO A 405 -0.12 -16.34 -2.28
C PRO A 405 -1.56 -15.86 -2.13
N LYS A 406 -1.79 -14.55 -1.96
CA LYS A 406 -3.14 -13.97 -1.89
C LYS A 406 -3.99 -14.33 -3.10
N VAL A 407 -3.35 -14.39 -4.29
CA VAL A 407 -4.05 -14.78 -5.52
C VAL A 407 -4.45 -16.25 -5.52
N ILE A 408 -3.60 -17.13 -4.99
CA ILE A 408 -3.85 -18.58 -4.92
C ILE A 408 -4.96 -18.87 -3.91
N ASP A 409 -4.93 -18.19 -2.76
CA ASP A 409 -5.92 -18.36 -1.70
C ASP A 409 -7.27 -17.69 -2.03
N GLN A 410 -7.35 -16.99 -3.17
CA GLN A 410 -8.51 -16.21 -3.63
C GLN A 410 -9.05 -15.26 -2.56
N GLU A 411 -8.14 -14.77 -1.71
CA GLU A 411 -8.47 -13.92 -0.59
C GLU A 411 -8.64 -12.49 -1.11
N HIS A 412 -9.90 -12.04 -1.17
CA HIS A 412 -10.27 -10.69 -1.57
C HIS A 412 -10.42 -9.81 -0.32
N ASP A 413 -9.38 -9.80 0.50
CA ASP A 413 -9.34 -8.95 1.67
C ASP A 413 -9.33 -7.50 1.24
N VAL A 414 -10.29 -6.77 1.78
CA VAL A 414 -10.34 -5.34 1.62
C VAL A 414 -9.59 -4.69 2.76
N VAL A 415 -8.86 -3.65 2.39
CA VAL A 415 -8.00 -2.92 3.30
C VAL A 415 -8.45 -1.47 3.35
N TRP A 416 -8.46 -0.94 4.57
CA TRP A 416 -8.63 0.48 4.83
C TRP A 416 -7.28 1.11 5.11
N THR A 417 -6.97 2.18 4.38
CA THR A 417 -5.78 2.97 4.70
C THR A 417 -6.04 3.89 5.88
N GLU A 418 -4.96 4.27 6.53
CA GLU A 418 -4.96 5.41 7.45
C GLU A 418 -5.37 6.71 6.74
N ALA A 419 -5.84 7.68 7.51
CA ALA A 419 -6.26 8.97 6.97
C ALA A 419 -5.08 9.71 6.34
N TYR A 420 -5.25 10.16 5.10
CA TYR A 420 -4.30 11.01 4.40
C TYR A 420 -5.03 12.19 3.75
N ILE A 421 -4.26 13.20 3.35
CA ILE A 421 -4.79 14.32 2.57
C ILE A 421 -4.64 13.99 1.10
N ASP A 422 -5.75 14.05 0.37
CA ASP A 422 -5.72 14.04 -1.08
C ASP A 422 -5.36 15.44 -1.61
N ASN A 423 -4.30 15.50 -2.42
CA ASN A 423 -3.78 16.74 -2.99
C ASN A 423 -4.55 17.21 -4.23
N THR A 424 -5.50 16.42 -4.74
CA THR A 424 -6.32 16.82 -5.91
C THR A 424 -7.34 17.92 -5.60
N MET A 425 -7.65 18.15 -4.31
CA MET A 425 -8.60 19.16 -3.87
C MET A 425 -7.85 20.36 -3.25
N GLU A 426 -7.55 21.37 -4.08
CA GLU A 426 -6.74 22.54 -3.70
C GLU A 426 -7.32 23.37 -2.54
N ASP A 427 -8.65 23.37 -2.33
CA ASP A 427 -9.30 24.37 -1.45
C ASP A 427 -9.82 23.87 -0.09
N LYS A 428 -9.90 22.55 0.15
CA LYS A 428 -10.31 22.01 1.46
C LYS A 428 -9.61 20.68 1.75
N GLN A 429 -8.56 20.74 2.56
CA GLN A 429 -7.84 19.59 3.12
C GLN A 429 -8.72 18.82 4.11
N SER A 430 -9.72 18.12 3.59
CA SER A 430 -10.47 17.14 4.36
C SER A 430 -9.71 15.81 4.29
N PRO A 431 -9.34 15.21 5.43
CA PRO A 431 -8.71 13.90 5.40
C PRO A 431 -9.67 12.88 4.79
N VAL A 432 -9.10 12.01 3.95
CA VAL A 432 -9.79 10.89 3.32
C VAL A 432 -9.15 9.58 3.79
N THR A 433 -9.93 8.53 3.78
CA THR A 433 -9.44 7.15 3.91
C THR A 433 -9.85 6.37 2.68
N THR A 434 -9.00 5.47 2.21
CA THR A 434 -9.27 4.66 1.02
C THR A 434 -9.69 3.27 1.43
N VAL A 435 -10.71 2.78 0.76
CA VAL A 435 -11.06 1.36 0.74
C VAL A 435 -10.45 0.76 -0.52
N ALA A 436 -9.57 -0.23 -0.37
CA ALA A 436 -8.86 -0.83 -1.50
C ALA A 436 -9.03 -2.35 -1.52
N MET A 437 -9.14 -2.90 -2.73
CA MET A 437 -9.27 -4.35 -2.98
C MET A 437 -8.39 -4.77 -4.16
N PRO A 438 -7.62 -5.86 -4.04
CA PRO A 438 -6.85 -6.37 -5.16
C PRO A 438 -7.76 -7.01 -6.22
N VAL A 439 -7.39 -6.88 -7.49
CA VAL A 439 -8.07 -7.49 -8.63
C VAL A 439 -7.15 -8.52 -9.28
N PHE A 440 -7.63 -9.75 -9.40
CA PHE A 440 -6.86 -10.87 -9.92
C PHE A 440 -7.41 -11.36 -11.26
N SER A 441 -6.52 -11.86 -12.12
CA SER A 441 -6.90 -12.51 -13.38
C SER A 441 -7.47 -13.90 -13.11
N THR A 442 -8.63 -14.19 -13.69
CA THR A 442 -9.32 -15.48 -13.63
C THR A 442 -8.98 -16.40 -14.81
N LYS A 443 -8.09 -15.98 -15.72
CA LYS A 443 -7.71 -16.79 -16.88
C LYS A 443 -6.99 -18.07 -16.46
N ASN A 444 -7.51 -19.21 -16.93
CA ASN A 444 -7.00 -20.57 -16.69
C ASN A 444 -5.62 -20.89 -17.32
N GLU A 445 -4.95 -19.94 -17.96
CA GLU A 445 -3.74 -20.23 -18.76
C GLU A 445 -2.45 -20.36 -17.92
N THR A 446 -2.46 -19.80 -16.72
CA THR A 446 -1.40 -20.06 -15.73
C THR A 446 -2.09 -20.46 -14.43
N ASN A 447 -1.78 -21.64 -13.88
CA ASN A 447 -2.21 -22.13 -12.54
C ASN A 447 -1.71 -21.25 -11.36
N ARG A 448 -1.55 -19.95 -11.59
CA ARG A 448 -0.97 -18.91 -10.75
C ARG A 448 -1.68 -17.63 -11.19
N GLY A 449 -2.78 -17.25 -10.53
CA GLY A 449 -3.46 -16.01 -10.89
C GLY A 449 -2.49 -14.82 -10.80
N ILE A 450 -2.69 -13.83 -11.66
CA ILE A 450 -1.84 -12.64 -11.77
C ILE A 450 -2.60 -11.45 -11.20
N LEU A 451 -1.94 -10.61 -10.41
CA LEU A 451 -2.48 -9.31 -9.98
C LEU A 451 -2.63 -8.41 -11.20
N LEU A 452 -3.86 -8.05 -11.55
CA LEU A 452 -4.17 -7.09 -12.61
C LEU A 452 -4.02 -5.65 -12.12
N GLY A 453 -4.30 -5.41 -10.85
CA GLY A 453 -4.24 -4.10 -10.22
C GLY A 453 -5.01 -4.07 -8.91
N VAL A 454 -5.31 -2.86 -8.44
CA VAL A 454 -6.07 -2.60 -7.21
C VAL A 454 -7.16 -1.59 -7.54
N VAL A 455 -8.39 -1.89 -7.13
CA VAL A 455 -9.49 -0.91 -7.15
C VAL A 455 -9.54 -0.21 -5.81
N GLY A 456 -9.84 1.08 -5.83
CA GLY A 456 -9.97 1.89 -4.63
C GLY A 456 -11.11 2.90 -4.73
N THR A 457 -11.68 3.23 -3.59
CA THR A 457 -12.59 4.36 -3.46
C THR A 457 -12.24 5.16 -2.21
N ASP A 458 -12.23 6.47 -2.34
CA ASP A 458 -11.95 7.36 -1.22
C ASP A 458 -13.25 7.73 -0.50
N VAL A 459 -13.17 7.74 0.82
CA VAL A 459 -14.26 8.11 1.72
C VAL A 459 -13.79 9.28 2.58
N PRO A 460 -14.46 10.45 2.52
CA PRO A 460 -14.12 11.57 3.38
C PRO A 460 -14.36 11.19 4.84
N VAL A 461 -13.40 11.48 5.72
CA VAL A 461 -13.55 11.21 7.16
C VAL A 461 -14.73 11.99 7.75
N SER A 462 -15.06 13.14 7.16
CA SER A 462 -16.26 13.92 7.50
C SER A 462 -17.57 13.17 7.28
N GLU A 463 -17.69 12.37 6.22
CA GLU A 463 -18.87 11.54 5.95
C GLU A 463 -18.98 10.41 6.98
N LEU A 464 -17.86 9.78 7.33
CA LEU A 464 -17.83 8.78 8.41
C LEU A 464 -18.33 9.37 9.73
N LEU A 465 -17.92 10.60 10.06
CA LEU A 465 -18.35 11.30 11.27
C LEU A 465 -19.84 11.67 11.29
N LYS A 466 -20.51 11.80 10.14
CA LYS A 466 -21.96 12.07 10.09
C LYS A 466 -22.77 10.87 10.57
N THR A 467 -22.24 9.65 10.46
CA THR A 467 -22.90 8.45 10.97
C THR A 467 -22.99 8.40 12.49
N LEU A 468 -22.15 9.19 13.18
CA LEU A 468 -22.10 9.23 14.64
C LEU A 468 -23.20 10.14 15.18
N PRO A 469 -24.08 9.66 16.09
CA PRO A 469 -25.17 10.46 16.64
C PRO A 469 -24.66 11.47 17.68
N LYS A 470 -23.99 12.54 17.22
CA LYS A 470 -23.36 13.58 18.07
C LYS A 470 -24.33 14.17 19.09
N TYR A 471 -25.60 14.33 18.71
CA TYR A 471 -26.65 14.87 19.57
C TYR A 471 -26.96 14.00 20.81
N LYS A 472 -26.61 12.70 20.79
CA LYS A 472 -26.77 11.79 21.94
C LYS A 472 -25.59 11.83 22.93
N LEU A 473 -24.46 12.42 22.56
CA LEU A 473 -23.22 12.38 23.35
C LEU A 473 -23.15 13.45 24.46
N GLY A 474 -24.01 14.46 24.41
CA GLY A 474 -23.97 15.61 25.33
C GLY A 474 -22.81 16.58 25.03
N ILE A 475 -22.77 17.72 25.72
CA ILE A 475 -21.85 18.84 25.43
C ILE A 475 -20.35 18.53 25.63
N HIS A 476 -20.01 17.52 26.42
CA HIS A 476 -18.63 17.10 26.67
C HIS A 476 -18.27 15.79 25.98
N GLY A 477 -19.23 15.11 25.35
CA GLY A 477 -19.00 13.85 24.67
C GLY A 477 -18.51 14.09 23.24
N TYR A 478 -17.40 13.44 22.88
CA TYR A 478 -16.93 13.40 21.51
C TYR A 478 -16.64 11.95 21.13
N ALA A 479 -16.61 11.71 19.83
CA ALA A 479 -16.20 10.44 19.27
C ALA A 479 -14.84 10.63 18.60
N PHE A 480 -13.99 9.63 18.74
CA PHE A 480 -12.72 9.55 18.05
C PHE A 480 -12.62 8.14 17.46
N ALA A 481 -11.86 8.01 16.37
CA ALA A 481 -11.63 6.72 15.72
C ALA A 481 -10.14 6.44 15.66
N ILE A 482 -9.77 5.20 15.93
CA ILE A 482 -8.39 4.73 15.94
C ILE A 482 -8.22 3.49 15.06
N THR A 483 -7.05 3.35 14.46
CA THR A 483 -6.62 2.15 13.74
C THR A 483 -6.14 1.07 14.72
N ASN A 484 -5.96 -0.15 14.21
CA ASN A 484 -5.30 -1.26 14.91
C ASN A 484 -3.87 -0.92 15.39
N ASN A 485 -3.20 0.01 14.71
CA ASN A 485 -1.86 0.50 15.06
C ASN A 485 -1.89 1.68 16.03
N GLY A 486 -3.07 2.08 16.51
CA GLY A 486 -3.22 3.20 17.46
C GLY A 486 -3.17 4.59 16.80
N TYR A 487 -3.16 4.68 15.47
CA TYR A 487 -3.26 5.98 14.79
C TYR A 487 -4.67 6.53 14.89
N VAL A 488 -4.77 7.83 15.14
CA VAL A 488 -6.04 8.53 15.24
C VAL A 488 -6.53 8.92 13.84
N LEU A 489 -7.64 8.33 13.41
CA LEU A 489 -8.32 8.69 12.16
C LEU A 489 -9.06 10.03 12.31
N THR A 490 -9.65 10.27 13.47
CA THR A 490 -10.34 11.53 13.79
C THR A 490 -10.36 11.79 15.29
N HIS A 491 -10.08 13.03 15.68
CA HIS A 491 -10.20 13.53 17.05
C HIS A 491 -10.45 15.04 17.02
N PRO A 492 -11.19 15.62 17.99
CA PRO A 492 -11.44 17.07 18.03
C PRO A 492 -10.16 17.92 18.01
N ASP A 493 -9.10 17.46 18.67
CA ASP A 493 -7.79 18.13 18.70
C ASP A 493 -6.89 17.80 17.49
N LEU A 494 -7.35 16.94 16.58
CA LEU A 494 -6.62 16.62 15.33
C LEU A 494 -6.81 17.78 14.35
N ASN A 495 -6.04 18.85 14.53
CA ASN A 495 -5.98 19.96 13.59
C ASN A 495 -5.19 19.54 12.34
N GLY A 496 -5.66 20.00 11.17
CA GLY A 496 -5.30 19.54 9.83
C GLY A 496 -3.87 19.01 9.68
N LEU A 497 -3.76 17.80 9.11
CA LEU A 497 -2.52 17.07 8.82
C LEU A 497 -1.58 17.94 7.95
N SER A 498 -0.83 18.86 8.57
CA SER A 498 0.24 19.52 7.85
C SER A 498 1.33 18.49 7.59
N SER A 499 1.73 18.36 6.32
CA SER A 499 3.02 17.85 5.84
C SER A 499 4.11 17.85 6.93
N PRO A 500 4.95 16.79 7.04
CA PRO A 500 5.88 16.61 8.15
C PRO A 500 6.71 17.87 8.36
N ARG A 501 6.30 18.68 9.34
CA ARG A 501 7.13 19.77 9.82
C ARG A 501 8.23 19.09 10.60
N VAL A 502 9.45 19.17 10.08
CA VAL A 502 10.68 19.08 10.85
C VAL A 502 10.49 19.92 12.10
N VAL A 503 10.18 19.28 13.23
CA VAL A 503 10.24 19.92 14.53
C VAL A 503 11.72 20.07 14.81
N ASN A 504 12.27 21.21 14.40
CA ASN A 504 13.55 21.67 14.90
C ASN A 504 13.43 21.72 16.43
N ASN A 505 14.04 20.76 17.12
CA ASN A 505 14.22 20.75 18.56
C ASN A 505 14.94 22.04 18.97
N ARG A 506 14.17 23.05 19.35
CA ARG A 506 14.67 24.17 20.16
C ARG A 506 14.29 23.90 21.61
N ASN A 507 15.34 23.61 22.37
CA ASN A 507 15.47 23.82 23.82
C ASN A 507 14.50 23.07 24.74
N CYS A 508 14.89 21.86 25.15
CA CYS A 508 14.65 21.45 26.53
C CYS A 508 15.51 22.33 27.46
N GLY A 509 14.94 23.45 27.88
CA GLY A 509 15.45 24.21 29.01
C GLY A 509 15.03 23.54 30.31
N ASN A 510 15.98 23.33 31.20
CA ASN A 510 15.79 22.94 32.60
C ASN A 510 14.68 23.77 33.26
N ASN A 511 13.78 23.06 33.97
CA ASN A 511 13.24 23.48 35.26
C ASN A 511 12.71 22.26 36.02
#